data_AF-A0A920QAP3-F1
#
_entry.id   AF-A0A920QAP3-F1
#
_cell.length_a   1.000
_cell.length_b   1.000
_cell.length_c   1.000
_cell.angle_alpha   90.00
_cell.angle_beta   90.00
_cell.angle_gamma   90.00
#
_symmetry.space_group_name_H-M   'P 1'
#
loop_
_entity.id
_entity.type
_entity.pdbx_description
1 polymer ?
#
loop_
_entity_poly.entity_id
_entity_poly.type
_entity_poly.pdbx_seq_one_letter_code
_entity_poly.pdbx_strand_id
1 'polypeptide(L)'
;MDLASNLIQEAEQKGVEFLLPVDAVIAERFDNNASTRIISVEKGAPEDWLILDVGPRSIEIFSHSILGSGTVLWNGPMGVFEMGKFSKGTYAIAESLANATDSGSVTIIGGGDSAAAIQNSD
;
A
#
# COMPACT_ATOMS: atom_id res chain seq x y z
N MET A 1 6.20 9.79 18.00
CA MET A 1 6.65 8.42 17.66
C MET A 1 6.13 7.41 18.68
N ASP A 2 6.07 7.76 19.96
CA ASP A 2 5.64 6.88 21.06
C ASP A 2 4.30 6.17 20.82
N LEU A 3 3.29 6.87 20.30
CA LEU A 3 1.99 6.26 20.00
C LEU A 3 2.11 5.12 18.98
N ALA A 4 2.89 5.30 17.91
CA ALA A 4 3.05 4.28 16.88
C ALA A 4 3.75 3.03 17.44
N SER A 5 4.82 3.22 18.23
CA SER A 5 5.51 2.12 18.90
C SER A 5 4.60 1.36 19.87
N ASN A 6 3.73 2.07 20.60
CA ASN A 6 2.76 1.44 21.50
C ASN A 6 1.71 0.62 20.73
N LEU A 7 1.23 1.12 19.58
CA LEU A 7 0.25 0.40 18.76
C LEU A 7 0.84 -0.88 18.15
N ILE A 8 2.11 -0.87 17.74
CA ILE A 8 2.79 -2.08 17.24
C ILE A 8 2.87 -3.14 18.35
N GLN A 9 3.25 -2.75 19.57
CA GLN A 9 3.29 -3.67 20.71
C GLN A 9 1.90 -4.21 21.06
N GLU A 10 0.87 -3.37 21.01
CA GLU A 10 -0.51 -3.80 21.26
C GLU A 10 -1.01 -4.80 20.22
N ALA A 11 -0.66 -4.60 18.94
CA ALA A 11 -0.98 -5.54 17.86
C ALA A 11 -0.35 -6.92 18.13
N GLU A 12 0.93 -6.97 18.50
CA GLU A 12 1.62 -8.21 18.87
C GLU A 12 0.95 -8.91 20.06
N GLN A 13 0.62 -8.17 21.11
CA GLN A 13 -0.05 -8.72 22.30
C GLN A 13 -1.43 -9.30 22.00
N LYS A 14 -2.12 -8.76 21.00
CA LYS A 14 -3.43 -9.23 20.54
C LYS A 14 -3.34 -10.32 19.47
N GLY A 15 -2.13 -10.72 19.07
CA GLY A 15 -1.92 -11.67 17.98
C GLY A 15 -2.40 -11.15 16.62
N VAL A 16 -2.42 -9.83 16.43
CA VAL A 16 -2.75 -9.19 15.16
C VAL A 16 -1.49 -9.17 14.31
N GLU A 17 -1.57 -9.80 13.14
CA GLU A 17 -0.49 -9.72 12.15
C GLU A 17 -0.43 -8.29 11.59
N PHE A 18 0.66 -7.58 11.88
CA PHE A 18 0.86 -6.18 11.50
C PHE A 18 1.87 -6.09 10.36
N LEU A 19 1.38 -6.04 9.13
CA LEU A 19 2.22 -5.98 7.92
C LEU A 19 2.60 -4.54 7.58
N LEU A 20 3.90 -4.29 7.40
CA LEU A 20 4.46 -3.03 6.93
C LEU A 20 5.18 -3.22 5.58
N PRO A 21 5.29 -2.17 4.75
CA PRO A 21 6.07 -2.25 3.52
C PRO A 21 7.52 -2.61 3.80
N VAL A 22 8.08 -3.49 2.97
CA VAL A 22 9.48 -3.93 3.02
C VAL A 22 10.33 -3.29 1.93
N ASP A 23 9.68 -2.71 0.92
CA ASP A 23 10.28 -1.96 -0.17
C ASP A 23 9.38 -0.80 -0.60
N ALA A 24 9.98 0.20 -1.24
CA ALA A 24 9.32 1.44 -1.62
C ALA A 24 9.81 1.96 -2.97
N VAL A 25 8.92 2.64 -3.70
CA VAL A 25 9.27 3.46 -4.87
C VAL A 25 9.58 4.87 -4.38
N ILE A 26 10.80 5.31 -4.65
CA ILE A 26 11.28 6.65 -4.31
C ILE A 26 11.46 7.52 -5.54
N ALA A 27 11.35 8.84 -5.37
CA ALA A 27 11.60 9.84 -6.41
C ALA A 27 12.40 11.04 -5.90
N GLU A 28 13.14 11.69 -6.80
CA GLU A 28 13.94 12.90 -6.50
C GLU A 28 13.08 14.13 -6.17
N ARG A 29 11.81 14.13 -6.58
CA ARG A 29 10.84 15.22 -6.33
C ARG A 29 9.41 14.71 -6.51
N PHE A 30 8.45 15.47 -5.99
CA PHE A 30 7.02 15.22 -6.14
C PHE A 30 6.53 15.60 -7.55
N ASP A 31 6.86 14.79 -8.55
CA ASP A 31 6.57 15.03 -9.96
C ASP A 31 6.46 13.70 -10.72
N ASN A 32 5.42 13.56 -11.56
CA ASN A 32 5.18 12.34 -12.35
C ASN A 32 6.31 12.04 -13.36
N ASN A 33 7.16 13.02 -13.69
CA ASN A 33 8.32 12.86 -14.57
C ASN A 33 9.64 12.68 -13.80
N ALA A 34 9.65 12.70 -12.47
CA ALA A 34 10.85 12.51 -11.66
C ALA A 34 11.54 11.16 -11.94
N SER A 35 12.86 11.11 -11.74
CA SER A 35 13.61 9.85 -11.72
C SER A 35 13.13 9.01 -10.54
N THR A 36 12.89 7.72 -10.77
CA THR A 36 12.42 6.81 -9.73
C THR A 36 13.37 5.65 -9.52
N ARG A 37 13.38 5.10 -8.30
CA ARG A 37 14.12 3.89 -7.93
C ARG A 37 13.31 3.09 -6.93
N ILE A 38 13.58 1.79 -6.86
CA ILE A 38 13.04 0.93 -5.81
C ILE A 38 14.13 0.71 -4.77
N ILE A 39 13.78 0.85 -3.49
CA ILE A 39 14.69 0.60 -2.37
C ILE A 39 14.06 -0.38 -1.38
N SER A 40 14.90 -1.12 -0.67
CA SER A 40 14.46 -1.83 0.54
C SER A 40 14.28 -0.80 1.67
N VAL A 41 13.19 -0.90 2.42
CA VAL A 41 12.92 -0.02 3.56
C VAL A 41 14.05 -0.11 4.61
N GLU A 42 14.64 -1.29 4.80
CA GLU A 42 15.78 -1.46 5.72
C GLU A 42 17.01 -0.65 5.32
N LYS A 43 17.24 -0.45 4.01
CA LYS A 43 18.34 0.37 3.51
C LYS A 43 18.06 1.87 3.67
N GLY A 44 16.79 2.25 3.80
CA GLY A 44 16.34 3.64 3.80
C GLY A 44 16.38 4.29 2.42
N ALA A 45 15.67 5.41 2.31
CA ALA A 45 15.80 6.30 1.17
C ALA A 45 17.02 7.23 1.36
N PRO A 46 17.72 7.63 0.29
CA PRO A 46 18.70 8.70 0.36
C PRO A 46 18.05 10.01 0.84
N GLU A 47 18.87 10.91 1.39
CA GLU A 47 18.44 12.27 1.74
C GLU A 47 17.84 12.97 0.51
N ASP A 48 16.81 13.78 0.73
CA ASP A 48 16.03 14.51 -0.29
C ASP A 48 15.20 13.65 -1.27
N TRP A 49 15.20 12.31 -1.15
CA TRP A 49 14.29 11.46 -1.91
C TRP A 49 12.96 11.27 -1.17
N LEU A 50 11.86 11.30 -1.91
CA LEU A 50 10.51 11.08 -1.39
C LEU A 50 10.07 9.65 -1.65
N ILE A 51 9.45 8.99 -0.66
CA ILE A 51 8.73 7.73 -0.85
C ILE A 51 7.33 8.06 -1.34
N LEU A 52 6.97 7.60 -2.54
CA LEU A 52 5.71 7.99 -3.20
C LEU A 52 4.81 6.81 -3.55
N ASP A 53 5.30 5.57 -3.48
CA ASP A 53 4.49 4.35 -3.61
C ASP A 53 5.18 3.17 -2.91
N VAL A 54 4.44 2.10 -2.66
CA VAL A 54 5.00 0.84 -2.16
C VAL A 54 5.72 0.08 -3.26
N GLY A 55 6.75 -0.68 -2.89
CA GLY A 55 7.52 -1.49 -3.84
C GLY A 55 6.84 -2.83 -4.18
N PRO A 56 7.35 -3.53 -5.21
CA PRO A 56 6.76 -4.76 -5.72
C PRO A 56 6.70 -5.91 -4.70
N ARG A 57 7.66 -6.00 -3.77
CA ARG A 57 7.64 -7.06 -2.75
C ARG A 57 6.54 -6.81 -1.72
N SER A 58 6.35 -5.55 -1.34
CA SER A 58 5.27 -5.15 -0.42
C SER A 58 3.90 -5.42 -1.05
N ILE A 59 3.75 -5.12 -2.35
CA ILE A 59 2.55 -5.46 -3.11
C ILE A 59 2.25 -6.96 -3.03
N GLU A 60 3.24 -7.82 -3.27
CA GLU A 60 3.08 -9.28 -3.22
C GLU A 60 2.60 -9.76 -1.83
N ILE A 61 3.25 -9.29 -0.76
CA ILE A 61 2.92 -9.64 0.62
C ILE A 61 1.48 -9.24 0.96
N PHE A 62 1.11 -7.99 0.65
CA PHE A 62 -0.23 -7.48 0.93
C PHE A 62 -1.31 -8.18 0.11
N SER A 63 -1.04 -8.42 -1.18
CA SER A 63 -1.97 -9.12 -2.07
C SER A 63 -2.23 -10.55 -1.57
N HIS A 64 -1.20 -11.24 -1.09
CA HIS A 64 -1.35 -12.57 -0.49
C HIS A 64 -2.24 -12.55 0.75
N SER A 65 -2.04 -11.57 1.65
CA SER A 65 -2.86 -11.39 2.85
C SER A 65 -4.33 -11.09 2.51
N ILE A 66 -4.56 -10.23 1.50
CA ILE A 66 -5.91 -9.88 1.02
C ILE A 66 -6.64 -11.10 0.47
N LEU A 67 -5.99 -11.89 -0.39
CA LEU A 67 -6.60 -13.09 -0.99
C LEU A 67 -6.89 -14.19 0.03
N GLY A 68 -6.15 -14.23 1.14
CA GLY A 68 -6.40 -15.14 2.27
C GLY A 68 -7.50 -14.69 3.23
N SER A 69 -8.04 -13.47 3.07
CA SER A 69 -8.97 -12.85 4.02
C SER A 69 -10.43 -13.03 3.61
N GLY A 70 -11.29 -13.40 4.56
CA GLY A 70 -12.75 -13.51 4.33
C GLY A 70 -13.48 -12.16 4.33
N THR A 71 -12.89 -11.13 4.93
CA THR A 71 -13.42 -9.77 4.92
C THR A 71 -12.27 -8.77 4.91
N VAL A 72 -12.33 -7.77 4.03
CA VAL A 72 -11.29 -6.76 3.86
C VAL A 72 -11.91 -5.37 3.89
N LEU A 73 -11.37 -4.48 4.72
CA LEU A 73 -11.68 -3.06 4.72
C LEU A 73 -10.46 -2.31 4.23
N TRP A 74 -10.58 -1.62 3.10
CA TRP A 74 -9.51 -0.81 2.52
C TRP A 74 -9.82 0.67 2.66
N ASN A 75 -8.90 1.42 3.26
CA ASN A 75 -9.01 2.86 3.43
C ASN A 75 -7.63 3.50 3.33
N GLY A 76 -7.36 4.13 2.18
CA GLY A 76 -6.11 4.80 1.86
C GLY A 76 -5.40 4.15 0.67
N PRO A 77 -5.13 4.89 -0.40
CA PRO A 77 -4.20 4.48 -1.45
C PRO A 77 -2.82 4.11 -0.90
N MET A 78 -2.07 3.28 -1.63
CA MET A 78 -0.73 2.83 -1.22
C MET A 78 0.37 3.83 -1.59
N GLY A 79 0.06 4.73 -2.51
CA GLY A 79 0.97 5.74 -3.06
C GLY A 79 0.20 6.91 -3.64
N VAL A 80 0.94 7.84 -4.25
CA VAL A 80 0.42 9.04 -4.93
C VAL A 80 -0.19 8.64 -6.28
N PHE A 81 -1.32 7.94 -6.23
CA PHE A 81 -1.92 7.25 -7.37
C PHE A 81 -2.37 8.21 -8.50
N GLU A 82 -2.56 9.49 -8.18
CA GLU A 82 -2.85 10.55 -9.14
C GLU A 82 -1.72 10.76 -10.16
N MET A 83 -0.51 10.27 -9.84
CA MET A 83 0.64 10.26 -10.73
C MET A 83 0.92 8.82 -11.19
N GLY A 84 0.80 8.55 -12.50
CA GLY A 84 0.93 7.19 -13.04
C GLY A 84 2.24 6.47 -12.73
N LYS A 85 3.34 7.19 -12.41
CA LYS A 85 4.58 6.54 -11.92
C LYS A 85 4.47 5.95 -10.51
N PHE A 86 3.50 6.39 -9.71
CA PHE A 86 3.32 6.09 -8.29
C PHE A 86 1.94 5.49 -7.98
N SER A 87 1.26 4.94 -9.01
CA SER A 87 -0.07 4.33 -8.88
C SER A 87 -0.06 2.80 -8.82
N LYS A 88 1.09 2.16 -9.07
CA LYS A 88 1.18 0.71 -9.24
C LYS A 88 0.80 -0.03 -7.96
N GLY A 89 1.25 0.43 -6.80
CA GLY A 89 0.88 -0.17 -5.52
C GLY A 89 -0.62 -0.09 -5.28
N THR A 90 -1.20 1.09 -5.48
CA THR A 90 -2.64 1.31 -5.29
C THR A 90 -3.48 0.42 -6.20
N TYR A 91 -3.16 0.36 -7.50
CA TYR A 91 -3.91 -0.46 -8.44
C TYR A 91 -3.75 -1.97 -8.22
N ALA A 92 -2.56 -2.43 -7.82
CA ALA A 92 -2.37 -3.85 -7.50
C ALA A 92 -3.17 -4.29 -6.26
N ILE A 93 -3.29 -3.41 -5.25
CA ILE A 93 -4.16 -3.68 -4.09
C ILE A 93 -5.63 -3.64 -4.49
N ALA A 94 -6.04 -2.69 -5.32
CA ALA A 94 -7.40 -2.64 -5.87
C ALA A 94 -7.77 -3.91 -6.65
N GLU A 95 -6.87 -4.39 -7.51
CA GLU A 95 -7.05 -5.63 -8.27
C GLU A 95 -7.13 -6.85 -7.34
N SER A 96 -6.29 -6.90 -6.30
CA SER A 96 -6.33 -7.98 -5.30
C SER A 96 -7.65 -8.00 -4.52
N LEU A 97 -8.21 -6.84 -4.21
CA LEU A 97 -9.53 -6.72 -3.60
C LEU A 97 -10.61 -7.25 -4.55
N ALA A 98 -10.61 -6.83 -5.81
CA ALA A 98 -11.57 -7.33 -6.80
C ALA A 98 -11.52 -8.86 -6.94
N ASN A 99 -10.31 -9.43 -7.04
CA ASN A 99 -10.10 -10.87 -7.09
C ASN A 99 -10.59 -11.59 -5.81
N ALA A 100 -10.41 -10.98 -4.64
CA ALA A 100 -10.94 -11.51 -3.38
C ALA A 100 -12.47 -11.48 -3.37
N THR A 101 -13.09 -10.41 -3.86
CA THR A 101 -14.55 -10.31 -4.02
C THR A 101 -15.08 -11.41 -4.94
N ASP A 102 -14.46 -11.62 -6.09
CA ASP A 102 -14.82 -12.66 -7.06
C ASP A 102 -14.67 -14.08 -6.46
N SER A 103 -13.72 -14.23 -5.53
CA SER A 103 -13.50 -15.48 -4.77
C SER A 103 -14.45 -15.66 -3.58
N GLY A 104 -15.36 -14.72 -3.35
CA GLY A 104 -16.41 -14.79 -2.32
C GLY A 104 -16.12 -14.05 -1.01
N SER A 105 -15.02 -13.29 -0.93
CA SER A 105 -14.73 -12.45 0.24
C SER A 105 -15.56 -11.17 0.25
N VAL A 106 -15.84 -10.64 1.44
CA VAL A 106 -16.50 -9.33 1.58
C VAL A 106 -15.45 -8.22 1.55
N THR A 107 -15.51 -7.34 0.55
CA THR A 107 -14.59 -6.21 0.44
C THR A 107 -15.33 -4.88 0.60
N ILE A 108 -14.83 -4.02 1.48
CA ILE A 108 -15.39 -2.70 1.77
C ILE A 108 -14.32 -1.66 1.49
N ILE A 109 -14.65 -0.66 0.67
CA ILE A 109 -13.75 0.45 0.35
C ILE A 109 -14.27 1.70 1.03
N GLY A 110 -13.44 2.29 1.90
CA GLY A 110 -13.75 3.47 2.68
C GLY A 110 -12.82 4.64 2.33
N GLY A 111 -13.34 5.86 2.45
CA GLY A 111 -12.58 7.10 2.16
C GLY A 111 -12.78 7.61 0.74
N GLY A 112 -12.79 8.94 0.57
CA GLY A 112 -13.01 9.61 -0.72
C GLY A 112 -11.90 9.29 -1.73
N ASP A 113 -10.65 9.28 -1.28
CA ASP A 113 -9.50 9.05 -2.15
C ASP A 113 -9.37 7.58 -2.58
N SER A 114 -9.67 6.62 -1.68
CA SER A 114 -9.71 5.19 -2.04
C SER A 114 -10.80 4.91 -3.08
N ALA A 115 -11.97 5.54 -2.94
CA ALA A 115 -13.05 5.42 -3.91
C ALA A 115 -12.67 6.02 -5.27
N ALA A 116 -11.96 7.16 -5.28
CA ALA A 116 -11.45 7.77 -6.50
C ALA A 116 -10.39 6.90 -7.19
N ALA A 117 -9.55 6.18 -6.45
CA ALA A 117 -8.57 5.27 -7.01
C ALA A 117 -9.21 4.13 -7.82
N ILE A 118 -10.31 3.56 -7.32
CA ILE A 118 -11.07 2.50 -8.03
C ILE A 118 -11.77 3.03 -9.29
N GLN A 119 -12.34 4.24 -9.25
CA GLN A 119 -13.01 4.80 -10.43
C GLN A 119 -12.07 5.07 -11.61
N ASN A 120 -10.77 5.18 -11.35
CA ASN A 120 -9.75 5.45 -12.36
C ASN A 120 -8.95 4.21 -12.77
N SER A 121 -9.34 3.00 -12.33
CA SER A 121 -8.66 1.74 -12.68
C SER A 121 -9.27 1.02 -13.89
N ASP A 122 -10.23 1.63 -14.59
CA ASP A 122 -10.85 1.12 -15.83
C ASP A 122 -10.08 1.52 -17.11
#